data_AF-A0A2N5IAK8-F1
#
_entry.id   AF-A0A2N5IAK8-F1
#
_cell.length_a   1.000
_cell.length_b   1.000
_cell.length_c   1.000
_cell.angle_alpha   90.00
_cell.angle_beta   90.00
_cell.angle_gamma   90.00
#
_symmetry.space_group_name_H-M   'P 1'
#
loop_
_entity.id
_entity.type
_entity.pdbx_description
1 polymer ?
#
loop_
_entity_poly.entity_id
_entity_poly.type
_entity_poly.pdbx_seq_one_letter_code
_entity_poly.pdbx_strand_id
1 'polypeptide(L)'
;MAKPTGKEMVAIFKEEKDAIALANQMDNFVNNFSADTEGFVEAMKVEDEETKIRFATISLFWVKKLNDYLEKDWYDLRNKYSVETCQQISKFLGEDLQSFYPEYTGHLDPYYNEEEEAEEWKIEFEVNFVEKMARTHRTLQQTFSEIVFHWLTVMNESMENEFFIKVSKKIEENLEKGFHRTPMI
;
A
#
# COMPACT_ATOMS: atom_id res chain seq x y z
N MET A 1 -16.36 19.19 5.65
CA MET A 1 -16.67 18.40 4.44
C MET A 1 -16.98 16.98 4.87
N ALA A 2 -17.94 16.33 4.22
CA ALA A 2 -18.16 14.89 4.41
C ALA A 2 -16.92 14.14 3.90
N LYS A 3 -16.56 13.03 4.56
CA LYS A 3 -15.46 12.17 4.11
C LYS A 3 -15.93 11.33 2.93
N PRO A 4 -15.06 11.04 1.94
CA PRO A 4 -15.44 10.23 0.80
C PRO A 4 -15.78 8.80 1.23
N THR A 5 -16.72 8.18 0.53
CA THR A 5 -16.94 6.73 0.51
C THR A 5 -15.77 6.02 -0.18
N GLY A 6 -15.69 4.69 -0.07
CA GLY A 6 -14.64 3.92 -0.72
C GLY A 6 -14.65 4.10 -2.24
N LYS A 7 -15.85 4.11 -2.84
CA LYS A 7 -16.04 4.38 -4.27
C LYS A 7 -15.59 5.78 -4.69
N GLU A 8 -15.91 6.80 -3.91
CA GLU A 8 -15.46 8.18 -4.20
C GLU A 8 -13.94 8.29 -4.07
N MET A 9 -13.33 7.59 -3.12
CA MET A 9 -11.88 7.57 -2.96
C MET A 9 -11.18 6.84 -4.12
N VAL A 10 -11.78 5.80 -4.72
CA VAL A 10 -11.27 5.18 -5.96
C VAL A 10 -11.32 6.15 -7.15
N ALA A 11 -12.41 6.94 -7.28
CA ALA A 11 -12.50 7.96 -8.33
C ALA A 11 -11.39 9.02 -8.17
N ILE A 12 -11.17 9.49 -6.93
CA ILE A 12 -10.06 10.39 -6.58
C ILE A 12 -8.71 9.75 -6.95
N PHE A 13 -8.49 8.49 -6.58
CA PHE A 13 -7.26 7.76 -6.85
C PHE A 13 -6.90 7.73 -8.34
N LYS A 14 -7.90 7.55 -9.19
CA LYS A 14 -7.74 7.51 -10.66
C LYS A 14 -7.37 8.87 -11.26
N GLU A 15 -8.05 9.92 -10.80
CA GLU A 15 -7.94 11.27 -11.37
C GLU A 15 -6.67 11.99 -10.89
N GLU A 16 -6.29 11.80 -9.63
CA GLU A 16 -5.17 12.52 -9.01
C GLU A 16 -3.81 12.10 -9.59
N LYS A 17 -3.07 13.11 -10.06
CA LYS A 17 -1.76 12.95 -10.70
C LYS A 17 -0.61 13.42 -9.81
N ASP A 18 -0.91 14.09 -8.70
CA ASP A 18 0.06 14.42 -7.66
C ASP A 18 0.04 13.38 -6.51
N ALA A 19 1.17 12.72 -6.29
CA ALA A 19 1.30 11.64 -5.32
C ALA A 19 1.09 12.09 -3.88
N ILE A 20 1.56 13.29 -3.55
CA ILE A 20 1.48 13.86 -2.21
C ILE A 20 0.03 14.30 -1.94
N ALA A 21 -0.62 14.91 -2.93
CA ALA A 21 -2.03 15.26 -2.86
C ALA A 21 -2.90 14.01 -2.67
N LEU A 22 -2.65 12.94 -3.44
CA LEU A 22 -3.37 11.68 -3.30
C LEU A 22 -3.16 11.05 -1.92
N ALA A 23 -1.92 11.04 -1.42
CA ALA A 23 -1.62 10.54 -0.08
C ALA A 23 -2.33 11.33 1.02
N ASN A 24 -2.41 12.66 0.90
CA ASN A 24 -3.17 13.48 1.85
C ASN A 24 -4.69 13.19 1.78
N GLN A 25 -5.22 12.90 0.59
CA GLN A 25 -6.63 12.52 0.43
C GLN A 25 -6.91 11.13 1.02
N MET A 26 -6.02 10.16 0.76
CA MET A 26 -6.09 8.83 1.36
C MET A 26 -5.97 8.88 2.89
N ASP A 27 -5.01 9.64 3.44
CA ASP A 27 -4.86 9.89 4.89
C ASP A 27 -6.18 10.39 5.50
N ASN A 28 -6.80 11.39 4.88
CA ASN A 28 -8.09 11.92 5.32
C ASN A 28 -9.22 10.88 5.27
N PHE A 29 -9.23 10.02 4.26
CA PHE A 29 -10.18 8.93 4.08
C PHE A 29 -10.02 7.87 5.20
N VAL A 30 -8.81 7.37 5.42
CA VAL A 30 -8.52 6.35 6.44
C VAL A 30 -8.56 6.89 7.86
N ASN A 31 -8.52 8.21 8.05
CA ASN A 31 -8.73 8.89 9.34
C ASN A 31 -10.20 8.87 9.79
N ASN A 32 -10.92 7.79 9.55
CA ASN A 32 -12.31 7.61 9.94
C ASN A 32 -12.45 6.26 10.65
N PHE A 33 -13.10 6.26 11.82
CA PHE A 33 -13.38 5.04 12.57
C PHE A 33 -14.26 4.05 11.79
N SER A 34 -15.02 4.55 10.81
CA SER A 34 -15.82 3.78 9.88
C SER A 34 -15.41 4.06 8.42
N ALA A 35 -14.11 4.10 8.15
CA ALA A 35 -13.62 4.19 6.77
C ALA A 35 -14.18 3.01 5.96
N ASP A 36 -14.69 3.29 4.77
CA ASP A 36 -15.32 2.30 3.89
C ASP A 36 -14.26 1.53 3.11
N THR A 37 -13.43 0.77 3.84
CA THR A 37 -12.29 0.00 3.31
C THR A 37 -12.75 -1.08 2.34
N GLU A 38 -13.86 -1.76 2.67
CA GLU A 38 -14.50 -2.75 1.80
C GLU A 38 -15.03 -2.11 0.51
N GLY A 39 -15.76 -0.99 0.61
CA GLY A 39 -16.24 -0.27 -0.57
C GLY A 39 -15.13 0.25 -1.46
N PHE A 40 -13.96 0.58 -0.92
CA PHE A 40 -12.78 0.93 -1.73
C PHE A 40 -12.31 -0.27 -2.56
N VAL A 41 -12.14 -1.43 -1.92
CA VAL A 41 -11.68 -2.64 -2.60
C VAL A 41 -12.67 -3.10 -3.65
N GLU A 42 -13.96 -3.14 -3.34
CA GLU A 42 -15.01 -3.51 -4.31
C GLU A 42 -15.08 -2.55 -5.50
N ALA A 43 -14.90 -1.25 -5.26
CA ALA A 43 -14.81 -0.28 -6.35
C ALA A 43 -13.53 -0.46 -7.18
N MET A 44 -12.38 -0.77 -6.57
CA MET A 44 -11.12 -1.00 -7.29
C MET A 44 -11.18 -2.23 -8.21
N LYS A 45 -11.94 -3.28 -7.85
CA LYS A 45 -12.10 -4.50 -8.67
C LYS A 45 -12.71 -4.24 -10.05
N VAL A 46 -13.51 -3.18 -10.20
CA VAL A 46 -14.20 -2.86 -11.46
C VAL A 46 -13.52 -1.77 -12.29
N GLU A 47 -12.39 -1.23 -11.81
CA GLU A 47 -11.61 -0.24 -12.56
C GLU A 47 -10.83 -0.88 -13.73
N ASP A 48 -10.27 -0.02 -14.58
CA ASP A 48 -9.34 -0.43 -15.64
C ASP A 48 -8.03 -1.00 -15.06
N GLU A 49 -7.36 -1.79 -15.89
CA GLU A 49 -6.15 -2.53 -15.48
C GLU A 49 -4.99 -1.59 -15.10
N GLU A 50 -4.88 -0.41 -15.72
CA GLU A 50 -3.86 0.58 -15.37
C GLU A 50 -4.03 1.05 -13.92
N THR A 51 -5.26 1.38 -13.54
CA THR A 51 -5.60 1.80 -12.18
C THR A 51 -5.36 0.68 -11.16
N LYS A 52 -5.73 -0.56 -11.49
CA LYS A 52 -5.51 -1.74 -10.64
C LYS A 52 -4.02 -2.02 -10.45
N ILE A 53 -3.23 -1.97 -11.53
CA ILE A 53 -1.77 -2.14 -11.50
C ILE A 53 -1.14 -1.08 -10.60
N ARG A 54 -1.54 0.19 -10.73
CA ARG A 54 -1.02 1.27 -9.88
C ARG A 54 -1.25 0.99 -8.39
N PHE A 55 -2.46 0.57 -8.02
CA PHE A 55 -2.75 0.26 -6.62
C PHE A 55 -2.06 -1.02 -6.13
N ALA A 56 -1.91 -2.03 -6.99
CA ALA A 56 -1.13 -3.24 -6.70
C ALA A 56 0.35 -2.90 -6.48
N THR A 57 0.93 -1.99 -7.27
CA THR A 57 2.30 -1.50 -7.10
C THR A 57 2.48 -0.78 -5.76
N ILE A 58 1.58 0.16 -5.44
CA ILE A 58 1.55 0.84 -4.14
C ILE A 58 1.47 -0.18 -2.99
N SER A 59 0.64 -1.21 -3.14
CA SER A 59 0.46 -2.26 -2.13
C SER A 59 1.76 -3.01 -1.84
N LEU A 60 2.54 -3.36 -2.87
CA LEU A 60 3.83 -4.03 -2.68
C LEU A 60 4.93 -3.09 -2.16
N PHE A 61 4.94 -1.81 -2.57
CA PHE A 61 5.82 -0.80 -1.98
C PHE A 61 5.50 -0.55 -0.50
N TRP A 62 4.22 -0.57 -0.13
CA TRP A 62 3.79 -0.48 1.27
C TRP A 62 4.30 -1.67 2.10
N VAL A 63 4.26 -2.89 1.55
CA VAL A 63 4.84 -4.08 2.18
C VAL A 63 6.35 -3.89 2.43
N LYS A 64 7.11 -3.44 1.41
CA LYS A 64 8.53 -3.13 1.56
C LYS A 64 8.78 -2.07 2.63
N LYS A 65 7.99 -0.99 2.62
CA LYS A 65 8.09 0.12 3.57
C LYS A 65 7.88 -0.31 5.02
N LEU A 66 6.83 -1.08 5.29
CA LEU A 66 6.57 -1.55 6.65
C LEU A 66 7.55 -2.63 7.11
N ASN A 67 8.10 -3.44 6.18
CA ASN A 67 9.19 -4.35 6.52
C ASN A 67 10.45 -3.57 6.95
N ASP A 68 10.80 -2.48 6.26
CA ASP A 68 11.88 -1.56 6.67
C ASP A 68 11.63 -0.97 8.08
N TYR A 69 10.37 -0.64 8.41
CA TYR A 69 10.03 -0.16 9.75
C TYR A 69 10.26 -1.22 10.82
N LEU A 70 10.04 -2.51 10.52
CA LEU A 70 10.36 -3.58 11.47
C LEU A 70 11.86 -3.65 11.74
N GLU A 71 12.67 -3.60 10.68
CA GLU A 71 14.13 -3.68 10.77
C GLU A 71 14.73 -2.52 11.58
N LYS A 72 14.09 -1.35 11.52
CA LYS A 72 14.51 -0.12 12.22
C LYS A 72 13.82 0.10 13.57
N ASP A 73 12.91 -0.79 13.98
CA ASP A 73 12.07 -0.63 15.17
C ASP A 73 11.23 0.68 15.16
N TRP A 74 10.69 1.05 13.99
CA TRP A 74 9.95 2.29 13.73
C TRP A 74 8.43 2.13 13.76
N TYR A 75 7.93 1.35 14.71
CA TYR A 75 6.51 1.06 14.88
C TYR A 75 6.12 1.05 16.36
N ASP A 76 4.83 1.04 16.64
CA ASP A 76 4.32 0.85 18.00
C ASP A 76 3.09 -0.07 18.00
N LEU A 77 2.47 -0.26 19.15
CA LEU A 77 1.33 -1.16 19.29
C LEU A 77 0.19 -0.85 18.30
N ARG A 78 0.01 0.40 17.88
CA ARG A 78 -1.10 0.84 17.02
C ARG A 78 -0.95 0.40 15.57
N ASN A 79 0.27 0.12 15.09
CA ASN A 79 0.51 -0.40 13.74
C ASN A 79 1.29 -1.71 13.70
N LYS A 80 1.58 -2.30 14.88
CA LYS A 80 2.39 -3.51 15.03
C LYS A 80 1.89 -4.67 14.16
N TYR A 81 0.58 -4.92 14.15
CA TYR A 81 0.01 -6.00 13.37
C TYR A 81 0.27 -5.82 11.86
N SER A 82 0.16 -4.59 11.34
CA SER A 82 0.46 -4.32 9.93
C SER A 82 1.92 -4.58 9.60
N VAL A 83 2.82 -4.15 10.48
CA VAL A 83 4.27 -4.35 10.31
C VAL A 83 4.64 -5.84 10.34
N GLU A 84 4.12 -6.60 11.30
CA GLU A 84 4.36 -8.04 11.40
C GLU A 84 3.74 -8.82 10.22
N THR A 85 2.58 -8.38 9.73
CA THR A 85 1.93 -8.98 8.56
C THR A 85 2.74 -8.70 7.29
N CYS A 86 3.23 -7.47 7.10
CA CYS A 86 4.10 -7.14 5.98
C CYS A 86 5.39 -7.97 6.00
N GLN A 87 5.99 -8.21 7.17
CA GLN A 87 7.15 -9.09 7.29
C GLN A 87 6.83 -10.53 6.83
N GLN A 88 5.67 -11.06 7.22
CA GLN A 88 5.23 -12.40 6.78
C GLN A 88 5.05 -12.44 5.26
N ILE A 89 4.36 -11.45 4.68
CA ILE A 89 4.19 -11.31 3.23
C ILE A 89 5.57 -11.25 2.54
N SER A 90 6.49 -10.42 3.04
CA SER A 90 7.85 -10.32 2.49
C SER A 90 8.60 -11.65 2.49
N LYS A 91 8.46 -12.46 3.56
CA LYS A 91 9.06 -13.80 3.64
C LYS A 91 8.46 -14.77 2.63
N PHE A 92 7.14 -14.74 2.42
CA PHE A 92 6.47 -15.65 1.46
C PHE A 92 6.76 -15.29 0.01
N LEU A 93 6.82 -13.99 -0.30
CA LEU A 93 7.13 -13.53 -1.65
C LEU A 93 8.60 -13.71 -1.98
N GLY A 94 9.51 -13.50 -1.02
CA GLY A 94 10.95 -13.73 -1.19
C GLY A 94 11.50 -13.01 -2.41
N GLU A 95 12.09 -13.78 -3.34
CA GLU A 95 12.65 -13.27 -4.60
C GLU A 95 11.64 -12.51 -5.47
N ASP A 96 10.35 -12.86 -5.43
CA ASP A 96 9.33 -12.15 -6.20
C ASP A 96 9.18 -10.70 -5.72
N LEU A 97 9.29 -10.44 -4.41
CA LEU A 97 9.25 -9.07 -3.87
C LEU A 97 10.58 -8.34 -4.06
N GLN A 98 11.71 -9.04 -4.01
CA GLN A 98 13.02 -8.44 -4.22
C GLN A 98 13.23 -8.00 -5.67
N SER A 99 12.82 -8.83 -6.63
CA SER A 99 12.88 -8.53 -8.07
C SER A 99 11.83 -7.50 -8.49
N PHE A 100 10.75 -7.35 -7.72
CA PHE A 100 9.76 -6.28 -7.91
C PHE A 100 10.37 -4.93 -7.54
N TYR A 101 10.83 -4.17 -8.53
CA TYR A 101 11.44 -2.85 -8.34
C TYR A 101 12.65 -2.89 -7.39
N PRO A 102 13.80 -3.42 -7.84
CA PRO A 102 14.98 -3.65 -7.00
C PRO A 102 15.57 -2.36 -6.43
N GLU A 103 15.32 -1.21 -7.06
CA GLU A 103 15.84 0.11 -6.67
C GLU A 103 15.16 0.64 -5.40
N TYR A 104 13.96 0.18 -5.06
CA TYR A 104 13.24 0.57 -3.85
C TYR A 104 13.23 -0.58 -2.84
N THR A 105 13.92 -0.38 -1.73
CA THR A 105 14.05 -1.36 -0.64
C THR A 105 13.11 -1.08 0.54
N GLY A 106 12.25 -0.07 0.44
CA GLY A 106 11.34 0.37 1.50
C GLY A 106 11.72 1.72 2.12
N HIS A 107 12.76 2.38 1.65
CA HIS A 107 13.03 3.78 1.98
C HIS A 107 13.74 4.46 0.82
N LEU A 108 13.53 5.76 0.68
CA LEU A 108 14.44 6.60 -0.11
C LEU A 108 15.73 6.78 0.70
N ASP A 109 16.87 6.46 0.11
CA ASP A 109 18.19 6.64 0.73
C ASP A 109 18.38 8.14 1.11
N PRO A 110 18.84 8.48 2.33
CA PRO A 110 19.06 9.87 2.75
C PRO A 110 20.04 10.69 1.89
N TYR A 111 20.77 10.09 0.94
CA TYR A 111 21.47 10.86 -0.11
C TYR A 111 20.54 11.47 -1.16
N TYR A 112 19.22 11.26 -1.05
CA TYR A 112 18.19 12.00 -1.79
C TYR A 112 18.14 13.47 -1.32
N ASN A 113 19.06 14.29 -1.84
CA ASN A 113 18.96 15.75 -1.72
C ASN A 113 17.85 16.23 -2.66
N GLU A 114 16.78 16.82 -2.12
CA GLU A 114 15.66 17.42 -2.90
C GLU A 114 16.14 18.45 -3.94
N GLU A 115 17.37 18.97 -3.82
CA GLU A 115 17.92 20.04 -4.65
C GLU A 115 19.03 19.63 -5.65
N GLU A 116 19.70 18.48 -5.50
CA GLU A 116 20.93 18.18 -6.27
C GLU A 116 20.80 17.09 -7.35
N GLU A 117 19.77 16.23 -7.33
CA GLU A 117 19.59 15.16 -8.34
C GLU A 117 18.19 15.14 -8.98
N ALA A 118 17.54 16.32 -9.05
CA ALA A 118 16.24 16.50 -9.69
C ALA A 118 16.23 16.22 -11.22
N GLU A 119 17.38 15.99 -11.85
CA GLU A 119 17.49 15.81 -13.31
C GLU A 119 17.59 14.35 -13.78
N GLU A 120 17.91 13.35 -12.93
CA GLU A 120 18.09 11.96 -13.41
C GLU A 120 17.27 10.87 -12.69
N TRP A 121 16.82 11.08 -11.44
CA TRP A 121 15.93 10.11 -10.77
C TRP A 121 14.53 10.67 -10.63
N LYS A 122 13.68 10.36 -11.62
CA LYS A 122 12.24 10.58 -11.51
C LYS A 122 11.68 9.59 -10.48
N ILE A 123 11.57 9.99 -9.22
CA ILE A 123 10.89 9.18 -8.19
C ILE A 123 9.50 8.85 -8.72
N GLU A 124 9.20 7.56 -8.83
CA GLU A 124 7.90 7.10 -9.31
C GLU A 124 6.78 7.59 -8.40
N PHE A 125 5.61 7.80 -9.01
CA PHE A 125 4.44 8.32 -8.34
C PHE A 125 4.11 7.51 -7.07
N GLU A 126 4.19 6.19 -7.19
CA GLU A 126 3.81 5.20 -6.19
C GLU A 126 4.77 5.22 -4.99
N VAL A 127 6.08 5.43 -5.23
CA VAL A 127 7.08 5.57 -4.17
C VAL A 127 6.81 6.84 -3.36
N ASN A 128 6.59 7.98 -4.03
CA ASN A 128 6.26 9.24 -3.35
C ASN A 128 4.98 9.13 -2.52
N PHE A 129 3.95 8.47 -3.06
CA PHE A 129 2.71 8.22 -2.35
C PHE A 129 2.97 7.40 -1.06
N VAL A 130 3.74 6.31 -1.16
CA VAL A 130 4.06 5.43 -0.03
C VAL A 130 4.88 6.15 1.03
N GLU A 131 5.92 6.90 0.64
CA GLU A 131 6.73 7.67 1.58
C GLU A 131 5.91 8.72 2.33
N LYS A 132 4.98 9.38 1.64
CA LYS A 132 4.06 10.33 2.27
C LYS A 132 3.09 9.64 3.22
N MET A 133 2.46 8.54 2.80
CA MET A 133 1.56 7.74 3.64
C MET A 133 2.27 7.17 4.88
N ALA A 134 3.54 6.78 4.76
CA ALA A 134 4.31 6.21 5.86
C ALA A 134 4.63 7.22 6.98
N ARG A 135 4.46 8.52 6.72
CA ARG A 135 4.59 9.62 7.70
C ARG A 135 3.29 9.96 8.44
N THR A 136 2.18 9.31 8.09
CA THR A 136 0.88 9.49 8.76
C THR A 136 0.87 8.88 10.17
N HIS A 137 -0.17 9.15 10.94
CA HIS A 137 -0.31 8.59 12.29
C HIS A 137 -0.42 7.05 12.27
N ARG A 138 0.16 6.34 13.23
CA ARG A 138 0.26 4.87 13.23
C ARG A 138 -1.08 4.14 13.12
N THR A 139 -2.11 4.63 13.78
CA THR A 139 -3.49 4.09 13.63
C THR A 139 -4.00 4.21 12.19
N LEU A 140 -3.62 5.26 11.45
CA LEU A 140 -4.03 5.46 10.06
C LEU A 140 -3.26 4.54 9.12
N GLN A 141 -1.98 4.30 9.42
CA GLN A 141 -1.18 3.28 8.72
C GLN A 141 -1.79 1.89 8.88
N GLN A 142 -2.32 1.58 10.06
CA GLN A 142 -3.04 0.32 10.32
C GLN A 142 -4.29 0.23 9.45
N THR A 143 -5.15 1.25 9.44
CA THR A 143 -6.36 1.30 8.58
C THR A 143 -6.03 1.25 7.09
N PHE A 144 -4.95 1.92 6.64
CA PHE A 144 -4.53 1.84 5.25
C PHE A 144 -4.01 0.45 4.89
N SER A 145 -3.31 -0.21 5.82
CA SER A 145 -2.81 -1.58 5.63
C SER A 145 -3.94 -2.58 5.48
N GLU A 146 -5.11 -2.37 6.11
CA GLU A 146 -6.30 -3.18 5.87
C GLU A 146 -6.73 -3.16 4.40
N ILE A 147 -6.76 -1.97 3.78
CA ILE A 147 -7.09 -1.82 2.36
C ILE A 147 -6.06 -2.56 1.50
N VAL A 148 -4.77 -2.36 1.80
CA VAL A 148 -3.65 -3.02 1.10
C VAL A 148 -3.76 -4.54 1.20
N PHE A 149 -3.95 -5.08 2.40
CA PHE A 149 -4.04 -6.52 2.63
C PHE A 149 -5.26 -7.13 1.95
N HIS A 150 -6.41 -6.45 2.03
CA HIS A 150 -7.61 -6.93 1.36
C HIS A 150 -7.42 -6.93 -0.16
N TRP A 151 -6.83 -5.87 -0.72
CA TRP A 151 -6.50 -5.84 -2.14
C TRP A 151 -5.56 -6.97 -2.56
N LEU A 152 -4.48 -7.21 -1.81
CA LEU A 152 -3.53 -8.30 -2.08
C LEU A 152 -4.21 -9.68 -2.15
N THR A 153 -5.30 -9.89 -1.41
CA THR A 153 -6.05 -11.16 -1.45
C THR A 153 -6.97 -11.32 -2.65
N VAL A 154 -7.35 -10.25 -3.35
CA VAL A 154 -8.37 -10.33 -4.42
C VAL A 154 -7.80 -10.10 -5.83
N MET A 155 -6.50 -9.80 -5.95
CA MET A 155 -5.88 -9.52 -7.26
C MET A 155 -5.93 -10.72 -8.21
N ASN A 156 -5.80 -11.94 -7.68
CA ASN A 156 -5.89 -13.19 -8.44
C ASN A 156 -7.21 -13.35 -9.25
N GLU A 157 -8.30 -12.75 -8.76
CA GLU A 157 -9.64 -12.80 -9.36
C GLU A 157 -10.02 -11.49 -10.08
N SER A 158 -9.28 -10.40 -9.83
CA SER A 158 -9.68 -9.05 -10.22
C SER A 158 -8.76 -8.41 -11.26
N MET A 159 -7.63 -9.02 -11.58
CA MET A 159 -6.60 -8.49 -12.48
C MET A 159 -6.25 -9.49 -13.58
N GLU A 160 -5.68 -8.98 -14.68
CA GLU A 160 -5.17 -9.79 -15.80
C GLU A 160 -3.64 -9.99 -15.71
N ASN A 161 -2.93 -9.11 -14.99
CA ASN A 161 -1.49 -9.17 -14.86
C ASN A 161 -0.99 -10.42 -14.10
N GLU A 162 -0.26 -11.29 -14.82
CA GLU A 162 0.20 -12.59 -14.30
C GLU A 162 1.10 -12.49 -13.06
N PHE A 163 1.93 -11.44 -12.97
CA PHE A 163 2.81 -11.23 -11.81
C PHE A 163 1.97 -10.99 -10.54
N PHE A 164 1.00 -10.08 -10.60
CA PHE A 164 0.14 -9.78 -9.44
C PHE A 164 -0.79 -10.94 -9.09
N ILE A 165 -1.29 -11.67 -10.08
CA ILE A 165 -2.06 -12.91 -9.85
C ILE A 165 -1.21 -13.94 -9.07
N LYS A 166 0.05 -14.15 -9.48
CA LYS A 166 0.97 -15.06 -8.80
C LYS A 166 1.25 -14.63 -7.35
N VAL A 167 1.51 -13.34 -7.14
CA VAL A 167 1.71 -12.74 -5.81
C VAL A 167 0.50 -13.00 -4.90
N SER A 168 -0.70 -12.70 -5.40
CA SER A 168 -1.95 -12.86 -4.65
C SER A 168 -2.20 -14.32 -4.23
N LYS A 169 -2.04 -15.28 -5.16
CA LYS A 169 -2.16 -16.71 -4.85
C LYS A 169 -1.19 -17.17 -3.77
N LYS A 170 0.08 -16.74 -3.85
CA LYS A 170 1.08 -17.07 -2.82
C LYS A 170 0.68 -16.55 -1.44
N ILE A 171 0.12 -15.34 -1.36
CA ILE A 171 -0.34 -14.75 -0.11
C ILE A 171 -1.51 -15.55 0.46
N GLU A 172 -2.52 -15.87 -0.36
CA GLU A 172 -3.69 -16.65 0.06
C GLU A 172 -3.35 -18.07 0.52
N GLU A 173 -2.36 -18.71 -0.10
CA GLU A 173 -1.92 -20.06 0.27
C GLU A 173 -1.19 -20.11 1.62
N ASN A 174 -0.60 -18.99 2.06
CA ASN A 174 0.32 -18.97 3.20
C ASN A 174 -0.21 -18.17 4.41
N LEU A 175 -1.21 -17.30 4.25
CA LEU A 175 -1.79 -16.52 5.35
C LEU A 175 -3.18 -17.03 5.78
N GLU A 176 -3.50 -16.81 7.05
CA GLU A 176 -4.80 -17.18 7.61
C GLU A 176 -5.94 -16.41 6.95
N LYS A 177 -7.09 -17.08 6.77
CA LYS A 177 -8.29 -16.43 6.23
C LYS A 177 -8.69 -15.25 7.10
N GLY A 178 -8.86 -14.10 6.45
CA GLY A 178 -9.27 -12.86 7.14
C GLY A 178 -8.12 -12.07 7.77
N PHE A 179 -6.84 -12.40 7.49
CA PHE A 179 -5.69 -11.61 7.96
C PHE A 179 -5.76 -10.12 7.53
N HIS A 180 -6.49 -9.81 6.46
CA HIS A 180 -6.68 -8.43 6.03
C HIS A 180 -7.43 -7.59 7.06
N ARG A 181 -8.20 -8.20 7.97
CA ARG A 181 -8.95 -7.50 9.02
C ARG A 181 -7.99 -7.07 10.11
N THR A 182 -7.60 -5.81 10.07
CA THR A 182 -6.61 -5.29 10.99
C THR A 182 -7.23 -5.05 12.37
N PRO A 183 -6.66 -5.58 13.47
CA PRO A 183 -7.16 -5.28 14.79
C PRO A 183 -6.85 -3.81 15.13
N MET A 184 -7.86 -3.09 15.60
CA MET A 184 -7.72 -1.74 16.14
C MET A 184 -7.45 -1.84 17.65
N ILE A 185 -6.42 -1.13 18.11
CA ILE A 185 -5.98 -1.07 19.51
C ILE A 185 -6.21 0.34 20.05
#